data_AF-A0A9E3B7P7-F1
#
_entry.id   AF-A0A9E3B7P7-F1
#
_cell.length_a   1.000
_cell.length_b   1.000
_cell.length_c   1.000
_cell.angle_alpha   90.00
_cell.angle_beta   90.00
_cell.angle_gamma   90.00
#
_symmetry.space_group_name_H-M   'P 1'
#
loop_
_entity.id
_entity.type
_entity.pdbx_description
1 polymer ?
#
loop_
_entity_poly.entity_id
_entity_poly.type
_entity_poly.pdbx_seq_one_letter_code
_entity_poly.pdbx_strand_id
1 'polypeptide(L)'
;HSLVASLVAAGKISPDDVYTHPERNKVYRSLGNKENIEVDWFVIDLYENDSLLLCSDGLWEMVRDPEIERIIWTMRDPLRVSDVLVNAALQGGGRDNVSVIVARVP
;
A
#
# COMPACT_ATOMS: atom_id res chain seq x y z
N HIS A 1 6.24 6.43 -7.96
CA HIS A 1 6.37 5.67 -9.22
C HIS A 1 7.37 4.51 -9.11
N SER A 2 6.89 3.28 -9.39
CA SER A 2 7.70 2.06 -9.53
C SER A 2 7.67 1.51 -10.96
N LEU A 3 8.60 0.61 -11.30
CA LEU A 3 8.63 -0.07 -12.59
C LEU A 3 7.34 -0.83 -12.85
N VAL A 4 6.90 -1.67 -11.91
CA VAL A 4 5.71 -2.51 -12.07
C VAL A 4 4.43 -1.70 -12.23
N ALA A 5 4.26 -0.61 -11.48
CA ALA A 5 3.12 0.28 -11.65
C ALA A 5 3.09 0.91 -13.06
N SER A 6 4.26 1.25 -13.60
CA SER A 6 4.39 1.81 -14.95
C SER A 6 4.07 0.76 -16.02
N LEU A 7 4.44 -0.51 -15.81
CA LEU A 7 4.11 -1.62 -16.71
C LEU A 7 2.61 -1.92 -16.73
N VAL A 8 1.95 -1.89 -15.57
CA VAL A 8 0.48 -2.03 -15.47
C VAL A 8 -0.20 -0.87 -16.20
N ALA A 9 0.21 0.37 -15.94
CA ALA A 9 -0.36 1.55 -16.61
C ALA A 9 -0.18 1.52 -18.14
N ALA A 10 0.90 0.92 -18.63
CA ALA A 10 1.16 0.73 -20.06
C ALA A 10 0.48 -0.52 -20.65
N GLY A 11 -0.29 -1.28 -19.86
CA GLY A 11 -0.95 -2.52 -20.28
C GLY A 11 0.01 -3.65 -20.63
N LYS A 12 1.24 -3.63 -20.11
CA LYS A 12 2.29 -4.63 -20.40
C LYS A 12 2.19 -5.87 -19.52
N ILE A 13 1.62 -5.72 -18.33
CA ILE A 13 1.36 -6.80 -17.37
C ILE A 13 -0.03 -6.61 -16.75
N SER A 14 -0.60 -7.68 -16.21
CA SER A 14 -1.84 -7.62 -15.43
C SER A 14 -1.61 -6.89 -14.10
N PRO A 15 -2.63 -6.21 -13.53
CA PRO A 15 -2.55 -5.70 -12.16
C PRO A 15 -2.11 -6.74 -11.15
N ASP A 16 -2.54 -7.99 -11.28
CA ASP A 16 -2.15 -9.08 -10.36
C ASP A 16 -0.68 -9.50 -10.49
N ASP A 17 -0.03 -9.20 -11.61
CA ASP A 17 1.38 -9.56 -11.82
C ASP A 17 2.31 -8.72 -10.94
N VAL A 18 1.85 -7.60 -10.37
CA VAL A 18 2.66 -6.73 -9.49
C VAL A 18 3.19 -7.48 -8.26
N TYR A 19 2.42 -8.45 -7.75
CA TYR A 19 2.77 -9.20 -6.54
C TYR A 19 3.87 -10.24 -6.79
N THR A 20 4.04 -10.72 -8.02
CA THR A 20 4.97 -11.80 -8.37
C THR A 20 6.12 -11.35 -9.29
N HIS A 21 6.05 -10.13 -9.83
CA HIS A 21 7.05 -9.63 -10.76
C HIS A 21 8.46 -9.64 -10.13
N PRO A 22 9.49 -10.14 -10.84
CA PRO A 22 10.85 -10.25 -10.31
C PRO A 22 11.47 -8.89 -9.94
N GLU A 23 10.98 -7.82 -10.55
CA GLU A 23 11.46 -6.45 -10.35
C GLU A 23 10.46 -5.56 -9.59
N ARG A 24 9.55 -6.14 -8.79
CA ARG A 24 8.50 -5.38 -8.07
C ARG A 24 9.03 -4.30 -7.11
N ASN A 25 10.22 -4.50 -6.54
CA ASN A 25 10.87 -3.56 -5.62
C ASN A 25 11.66 -2.44 -6.34
N LYS A 26 11.62 -2.34 -7.68
CA LYS A 26 12.32 -1.27 -8.41
C LYS A 26 11.51 0.03 -8.42
N VAL A 27 11.99 1.03 -7.68
CA VAL A 27 11.42 2.39 -7.62
C VAL A 27 12.23 3.39 -8.45
N TYR A 28 11.56 4.34 -9.11
CA TYR A 28 12.21 5.35 -9.96
C TYR A 28 12.50 6.67 -9.26
N ARG A 29 11.80 6.95 -8.15
CA ARG A 29 11.93 8.18 -7.38
C ARG A 29 12.20 7.83 -5.91
N SER A 30 13.21 8.45 -5.34
CA SER A 30 13.57 8.36 -3.93
C SER A 30 14.18 9.69 -3.48
N LEU A 31 13.98 10.04 -2.21
CA LEU A 31 14.61 11.21 -1.61
C LEU A 31 16.14 11.00 -1.53
N GLY A 32 16.90 12.04 -1.82
CA GLY A 32 18.37 12.04 -1.74
C GLY A 32 19.11 11.53 -2.99
N ASN A 33 18.42 10.98 -4.00
CA ASN A 33 19.06 10.50 -5.23
C ASN A 33 19.31 11.62 -6.27
N LYS A 34 18.49 12.68 -6.26
CA LYS A 34 18.60 13.83 -7.15
C LYS A 34 18.43 15.12 -6.36
N GLU A 35 19.07 16.21 -6.78
CA GLU A 35 18.91 17.54 -6.16
C GLU A 35 17.46 18.02 -6.22
N ASN A 36 16.80 17.80 -7.35
CA ASN A 36 15.38 18.11 -7.54
C ASN A 36 14.56 16.82 -7.58
N ILE A 37 13.53 16.75 -6.74
CA ILE A 37 12.56 15.66 -6.71
C ILE A 37 11.20 16.15 -7.17
N GLU A 38 10.61 15.40 -8.08
CA GLU A 38 9.22 15.58 -8.49
C GLU A 38 8.32 14.78 -7.55
N VAL A 39 7.37 15.45 -6.91
CA VAL A 39 6.43 14.86 -5.95
C VAL A 39 5.04 14.85 -6.57
N ASP A 40 4.42 13.67 -6.56
CA ASP A 40 3.02 13.53 -6.95
C ASP A 40 2.16 13.95 -5.76
N TRP A 41 1.19 14.83 -6.01
CA TRP A 41 0.21 15.24 -5.01
C TRP A 41 -1.18 15.17 -5.63
N PHE A 42 -2.16 14.86 -4.79
CA PHE A 42 -3.55 14.79 -5.17
C PHE A 42 -4.41 15.16 -3.95
N VAL A 43 -5.67 15.49 -4.20
CA VAL A 43 -6.67 15.77 -3.16
C VAL A 43 -7.78 14.75 -3.31
N ILE A 44 -8.23 14.19 -2.19
CA ILE A 44 -9.37 13.28 -2.12
C ILE A 44 -10.35 13.87 -1.11
N ASP A 45 -11.62 13.96 -1.49
CA ASP A 45 -12.70 14.29 -0.58
C ASP A 45 -13.06 13.05 0.25
N LEU A 46 -13.09 13.20 1.59
CA LEU A 46 -13.46 12.13 2.50
C LEU A 46 -14.85 12.41 3.10
N TYR A 47 -15.67 11.37 3.19
CA TYR A 47 -17.02 11.40 3.72
C TYR A 47 -17.11 10.67 5.06
N GLU A 48 -18.22 10.86 5.77
CA GLU A 48 -18.51 10.18 7.03
C GLU A 48 -18.33 8.67 6.88
N ASN A 49 -17.61 8.05 7.82
CA ASN A 49 -17.24 6.62 7.84
C ASN A 49 -16.17 6.17 6.82
N ASP A 50 -15.61 7.08 5.99
CA ASP A 50 -14.48 6.73 5.14
C ASP A 50 -13.25 6.34 5.96
N SER A 51 -12.42 5.48 5.38
CA SER A 51 -11.19 4.98 5.99
C SER A 51 -10.02 5.19 5.04
N LEU A 52 -9.00 5.90 5.50
CA LEU A 52 -7.76 6.13 4.79
C LEU A 52 -6.68 5.19 5.33
N LEU A 53 -6.08 4.41 4.44
CA LEU A 53 -4.91 3.58 4.73
C LEU A 53 -3.69 4.15 4.00
N LEU A 54 -2.64 4.45 4.76
CA LEU A 54 -1.29 4.64 4.22
C LEU A 54 -0.45 3.45 4.69
N CYS A 55 0.32 2.85 3.78
CA CYS A 55 1.16 1.70 4.13
C CYS A 55 2.48 1.69 3.35
N SER A 56 3.49 1.00 3.90
CA SER A 56 4.66 0.59 3.15
C SER A 56 4.39 -0.63 2.26
N ASP A 57 5.31 -0.92 1.34
CA ASP A 57 5.34 -2.14 0.53
C ASP A 57 5.39 -3.44 1.32
N GLY A 58 5.98 -3.41 2.53
CA GLY A 58 5.90 -4.52 3.46
C GLY A 58 4.47 -5.00 3.77
N LEU A 59 3.44 -4.16 3.65
CA LEU A 59 2.04 -4.59 3.78
C LEU A 59 1.52 -5.23 2.48
N TRP A 60 1.44 -4.45 1.39
CA TRP A 60 0.73 -4.88 0.19
C TRP A 60 1.46 -5.97 -0.60
N GLU A 61 2.76 -6.18 -0.39
CA GLU A 61 3.45 -7.35 -0.93
C GLU A 61 3.01 -8.65 -0.25
N MET A 62 2.64 -8.61 1.04
CA MET A 62 2.31 -9.78 1.85
C MET A 62 0.79 -10.03 1.95
N VAL A 63 -0.01 -8.98 1.85
CA VAL A 63 -1.48 -9.01 2.00
C VAL A 63 -2.12 -8.37 0.78
N ARG A 64 -2.97 -9.12 0.07
CA ARG A 64 -3.66 -8.62 -1.12
C ARG A 64 -4.83 -7.72 -0.76
N ASP A 65 -5.19 -6.84 -1.70
CA ASP A 65 -6.23 -5.82 -1.55
C ASP A 65 -7.56 -6.36 -0.98
N PRO A 66 -8.11 -7.51 -1.43
CA PRO A 66 -9.37 -8.02 -0.89
C PRO A 66 -9.32 -8.34 0.61
N GLU A 67 -8.16 -8.78 1.12
CA GLU A 67 -7.98 -9.08 2.54
C GLU A 67 -7.78 -7.79 3.35
N ILE A 68 -7.05 -6.82 2.81
CA ILE A 68 -6.91 -5.48 3.40
C ILE A 68 -8.29 -4.83 3.54
N GLU A 69 -9.09 -4.83 2.46
CA GLU A 69 -10.46 -4.33 2.46
C GLU A 69 -11.31 -5.03 3.51
N ARG A 70 -11.28 -6.38 3.55
CA ARG A 70 -12.03 -7.16 4.54
C ARG A 70 -11.68 -6.75 5.97
N ILE A 71 -10.40 -6.53 6.28
CA ILE A 71 -9.95 -6.11 7.61
C ILE A 71 -10.48 -4.70 7.94
N ILE A 72 -10.38 -3.75 7.01
CA ILE A 72 -10.85 -2.37 7.20
C ILE A 72 -12.38 -2.31 7.41
N TRP A 73 -13.14 -3.11 6.67
CA TRP A 73 -14.61 -3.13 6.72
C TRP A 73 -15.17 -3.85 7.96
N THR A 74 -14.44 -4.82 8.51
CA THR A 74 -14.95 -5.63 9.64
C THR A 74 -14.72 -5.00 11.01
N MET A 75 -13.89 -3.96 11.10
CA MET A 75 -13.48 -3.37 12.37
C MET A 75 -13.69 -1.86 12.39
N ARG A 76 -14.24 -1.34 13.50
CA ARG A 76 -14.51 0.11 13.65
C ARG A 76 -13.34 0.92 14.22
N ASP A 77 -12.54 0.29 15.06
CA ASP A 77 -11.42 0.94 15.75
C ASP A 77 -10.17 0.97 14.85
N PRO A 78 -9.67 2.16 14.44
CA PRO A 78 -8.52 2.26 13.55
C PRO A 78 -7.25 1.66 14.15
N LEU A 79 -7.09 1.68 15.48
CA LEU A 79 -5.92 1.07 16.14
C LEU A 79 -5.93 -0.45 15.98
N ARG A 80 -7.09 -1.08 16.16
CA ARG A 80 -7.28 -2.51 15.91
C ARG A 80 -7.08 -2.87 14.45
N VAL A 81 -7.55 -2.04 13.52
CA VAL A 81 -7.30 -2.24 12.08
C VAL A 81 -5.80 -2.25 11.81
N SER A 82 -5.04 -1.27 12.31
CA SER A 82 -3.59 -1.22 12.11
C SER A 82 -2.88 -2.46 12.67
N ASP A 83 -3.24 -2.89 13.89
CA ASP A 83 -2.62 -4.07 14.51
C ASP A 83 -2.88 -5.34 13.70
N VAL A 84 -4.09 -5.50 13.18
CA VAL A 84 -4.47 -6.68 12.39
C VAL A 84 -3.80 -6.66 11.02
N LEU A 85 -3.67 -5.50 10.37
CA LEU A 85 -2.95 -5.37 9.10
C LEU A 85 -1.46 -5.73 9.26
N VAL A 86 -0.81 -5.22 10.30
CA VAL A 86 0.61 -5.55 10.58
C VAL A 86 0.76 -7.05 10.83
N ASN A 87 -0.10 -7.65 11.67
CA ASN A 87 -0.05 -9.09 11.93
C ASN A 87 -0.31 -9.93 10.68
N ALA A 88 -1.25 -9.52 9.82
CA ALA A 88 -1.52 -10.20 8.55
C ALA A 88 -0.28 -10.18 7.64
N ALA A 89 0.44 -9.05 7.55
CA ALA A 89 1.67 -8.94 6.77
C ALA A 89 2.80 -9.84 7.33
N LEU A 90 2.96 -9.87 8.66
CA LEU A 90 3.93 -10.76 9.32
C LEU A 90 3.60 -12.24 9.05
N GLN A 91 2.33 -12.62 9.08
CA GLN A 91 1.88 -13.99 8.76
C GLN A 91 2.00 -14.32 7.27
N GLY A 92 1.84 -13.32 6.38
CA GLY A 92 1.99 -13.46 4.94
C GLY A 92 3.44 -13.69 4.47
N GLY A 93 4.42 -13.55 5.37
CA GLY A 93 5.82 -13.87 5.12
C GLY A 93 6.80 -12.96 5.83
N GLY A 94 6.38 -11.75 6.24
CA GLY A 94 7.18 -10.83 7.06
C GLY A 94 8.57 -10.52 6.49
N ARG A 95 8.69 -10.39 5.16
CA ARG A 95 9.98 -10.29 4.46
C ARG A 95 10.62 -8.90 4.51
N ASP A 96 9.86 -7.89 4.89
CA ASP A 96 10.31 -6.50 4.97
C ASP A 96 9.66 -5.80 6.18
N ASN A 97 10.13 -4.60 6.49
CA ASN A 97 9.54 -3.73 7.48
C ASN A 97 8.14 -3.31 7.06
N VAL A 98 7.19 -3.48 7.96
CA VAL A 98 5.79 -3.14 7.74
C VAL A 98 5.45 -1.88 8.53
N SER A 99 4.87 -0.90 7.88
CA SER A 99 4.35 0.31 8.52
C SER A 99 2.99 0.65 7.95
N VAL A 100 2.04 0.98 8.82
CA VAL A 100 0.67 1.31 8.46
C VAL A 100 0.17 2.52 9.26
N ILE A 101 -0.65 3.35 8.65
CA ILE A 101 -1.42 4.40 9.30
C ILE A 101 -2.87 4.24 8.84
N VAL A 102 -3.78 4.16 9.81
CA VAL A 102 -5.22 4.07 9.55
C VAL A 102 -5.88 5.31 10.16
N ALA A 103 -6.57 6.08 9.33
CA ALA A 103 -7.40 7.20 9.77
C ALA A 103 -8.85 6.93 9.34
N ARG A 104 -9.81 7.24 10.22
CA ARG A 104 -11.23 7.12 9.92
C ARG A 104 -11.90 8.45 10.12
N VAL A 105 -12.76 8.82 9.17
CA VAL A 105 -13.60 10.01 9.31
C VAL A 105 -14.75 9.65 10.26
N PRO A 106 -14.92 10.41 11.36
CA PRO A 106 -15.96 10.17 12.35
C PRO A 106 -17.37 10.41 11.78
#